data_AF-A0A2P6VKV2-F1
#
_entry.id   AF-A0A2P6VKV2-F1
#
_cell.length_a   1.000
_cell.length_b   1.000
_cell.length_c   1.000
_cell.angle_alpha   90.00
_cell.angle_beta   90.00
_cell.angle_gamma   90.00
#
_symmetry.space_group_name_H-M   'P 1'
#
loop_
_entity.id
_entity.type
_entity.pdbx_description
1 polymer ?
#
loop_
_entity_poly.entity_id
_entity_poly.type
_entity_poly.pdbx_seq_one_letter_code
_entity_poly.pdbx_strand_id
1 'polypeptide(L)'
;MSAPASCSALWASSRPVRATQPALQQPGAAQAGRRDRLAVARAGKQQDAAVVEPPAATPTPQQQHQGDPASLAASRRYLSLLPPFLGRATDLEELSPGRLWALTQPLKLDWQAFDIRLRMVVARLPDGNMLVVSPIAPTQEALAQLAQLGGAVRHVVLPSSSPEHWFYGPALCAAFPDAAVWAVPGLLEGKGLPFPFFQQYMGGVKPRCRVLGVDPLPAELQGQIETEVLTAPFFIEAAVILPQHGALLLADTGFCMSAAEYGHLGAGNIKAAKKVGVWDRLGPITKVVFDKCPEQGRAWVDAILARQTWDTVVPAHATAPIRDGRAAFKACFDFLYQ
;
A
#
# COMPACT_ATOMS: atom_id res chain seq x y z
N MET A 1 -11.46 53.54 13.92
CA MET A 1 -10.34 52.70 13.47
C MET A 1 -9.98 51.79 14.63
N SER A 2 -10.40 50.53 14.57
CA SER A 2 -10.28 49.58 15.68
C SER A 2 -9.80 48.24 15.10
N ALA A 3 -8.64 47.78 15.56
CA ALA A 3 -8.02 46.51 15.17
C ALA A 3 -8.75 45.31 15.82
N PRO A 4 -8.75 44.11 15.19
CA PRO A 4 -9.43 42.95 15.73
C PRO A 4 -8.54 42.13 16.69
N ALA A 5 -9.21 41.55 17.68
CA ALA A 5 -8.67 40.75 18.75
C ALA A 5 -8.22 39.34 18.29
N SER A 6 -7.14 38.87 18.92
CA SER A 6 -6.61 37.50 18.80
C SER A 6 -7.53 36.49 19.49
N CYS A 7 -7.91 35.44 18.77
CA CYS A 7 -8.63 34.29 19.33
C CYS A 7 -7.66 33.12 19.50
N SER A 8 -7.04 33.04 20.68
CA SER A 8 -6.25 31.90 21.16
C SER A 8 -6.99 31.29 22.34
N ALA A 9 -7.88 30.32 22.09
CA ALA A 9 -8.36 29.33 23.07
C ALA A 9 -9.45 28.49 22.42
N LEU A 10 -9.16 27.21 22.14
CA LEU A 10 -10.11 26.08 22.13
C LEU A 10 -9.33 24.80 21.79
N TRP A 11 -8.33 24.46 22.61
CA TRP A 11 -7.74 23.12 22.66
C TRP A 11 -7.37 22.81 24.10
N ALA A 12 -8.35 22.32 24.85
CA ALA A 12 -8.14 21.65 26.12
C ALA A 12 -9.29 20.67 26.37
N SER A 13 -8.91 19.48 26.85
CA SER A 13 -9.75 18.40 27.38
C SER A 13 -10.36 17.40 26.38
N SER A 14 -9.58 16.36 26.09
CA SER A 14 -10.12 15.00 25.92
C SER A 14 -9.11 14.04 26.52
N ARG A 15 -9.39 13.53 27.72
CA ARG A 15 -8.60 12.48 28.36
C ARG A 15 -8.84 11.15 27.62
N PRO A 16 -7.84 10.28 27.46
CA PRO A 16 -8.06 8.97 26.85
C PRO A 16 -8.89 8.09 27.79
N VAL A 17 -10.02 7.60 27.29
CA VAL A 17 -10.82 6.56 27.95
C VAL A 17 -10.11 5.23 27.73
N ARG A 18 -9.60 4.66 28.82
CA ARG A 18 -8.97 3.34 28.85
C ARG A 18 -10.07 2.27 28.73
N ALA A 19 -10.19 1.63 27.57
CA ALA A 19 -11.05 0.47 27.41
C ALA A 19 -10.44 -0.73 28.16
N THR A 20 -11.01 -1.09 29.30
CA THR A 20 -10.73 -2.34 30.01
C THR A 20 -11.42 -3.50 29.30
N GLN A 21 -10.64 -4.41 28.70
CA GLN A 21 -11.15 -5.72 28.27
C GLN A 21 -11.30 -6.65 29.49
N PRO A 22 -12.37 -7.47 29.57
CA PRO A 22 -12.46 -8.53 30.57
C PRO A 22 -11.57 -9.72 30.19
N ALA A 23 -10.88 -10.27 31.19
CA ALA A 23 -9.96 -11.39 31.07
C ALA A 23 -10.69 -12.68 30.64
N LEU A 24 -10.22 -13.29 29.54
CA LEU A 24 -10.57 -14.66 29.17
C LEU A 24 -9.79 -15.64 30.05
N GLN A 25 -10.53 -16.43 30.82
CA GLN A 25 -10.01 -17.54 31.61
C GLN A 25 -9.53 -18.67 30.69
N GLN A 26 -8.30 -19.16 30.92
CA GLN A 26 -7.81 -20.41 30.35
C GLN A 26 -8.22 -21.60 31.23
N PRO A 27 -8.51 -22.77 30.65
CA PRO A 27 -8.37 -24.04 31.34
C PRO A 27 -7.12 -24.82 30.89
N GLY A 28 -6.23 -25.07 31.86
CA GLY A 28 -5.77 -26.41 32.24
C GLY A 28 -4.95 -27.25 31.25
N ALA A 29 -3.65 -27.36 31.52
CA ALA A 29 -2.73 -28.34 30.95
C ALA A 29 -3.06 -29.78 31.37
N ALA A 30 -2.79 -30.74 30.48
CA ALA A 30 -2.51 -32.13 30.84
C ALA A 30 -1.38 -32.70 29.96
N GLN A 31 -0.26 -33.02 30.61
CA GLN A 31 0.87 -33.80 30.09
C GLN A 31 0.59 -35.31 30.17
N ALA A 32 0.98 -36.04 29.12
CA ALA A 32 1.57 -37.39 29.14
C ALA A 32 1.92 -37.72 27.67
N GLY A 33 3.13 -38.11 27.24
CA GLY A 33 4.17 -38.88 27.89
C GLY A 33 4.20 -40.29 27.31
N ARG A 34 4.95 -40.53 26.22
CA ARG A 34 5.76 -41.76 26.06
C ARG A 34 6.67 -41.74 24.82
N ARG A 35 7.87 -42.29 25.06
CA ARG A 35 9.02 -42.43 24.18
C ARG A 35 9.05 -43.81 23.49
N ASP A 36 9.91 -43.86 22.47
CA ASP A 36 10.72 -44.97 21.93
C ASP A 36 10.03 -46.06 21.08
N ARG A 37 10.49 -46.23 19.83
CA ARG A 37 11.60 -47.14 19.50
C ARG A 37 12.05 -47.07 18.03
N LEU A 38 13.34 -47.38 17.87
CA LEU A 38 14.14 -47.49 16.65
C LEU A 38 13.59 -48.49 15.62
N ALA A 39 13.88 -48.23 14.34
CA ALA A 39 14.32 -49.27 13.41
C ALA A 39 15.32 -48.69 12.40
N VAL A 40 16.56 -49.17 12.49
CA VAL A 40 17.63 -49.04 11.51
C VAL A 40 17.54 -50.26 10.58
N ALA A 41 17.63 -50.06 9.27
CA ALA A 41 18.06 -51.12 8.35
C ALA A 41 18.89 -50.52 7.21
N ARG A 42 20.05 -51.15 6.99
CA ARG A 42 21.11 -50.79 6.06
C ARG A 42 20.93 -51.47 4.69
N ALA A 43 21.41 -50.74 3.68
CA ALA A 43 22.24 -51.16 2.54
C ALA A 43 21.64 -52.01 1.40
N GLY A 44 21.83 -51.48 0.18
CA GLY A 44 21.88 -52.22 -1.07
C GLY A 44 22.37 -51.30 -2.19
N LYS A 45 23.66 -51.40 -2.55
CA LYS A 45 24.25 -50.78 -3.75
C LYS A 45 23.75 -51.54 -4.98
N GLN A 46 23.31 -50.84 -6.01
CA GLN A 46 23.49 -51.27 -7.40
C GLN A 46 23.61 -50.01 -8.28
N GLN A 47 24.73 -49.95 -8.99
CA GLN A 47 25.07 -48.94 -9.98
C GLN A 47 24.51 -49.42 -11.31
N ASP A 48 23.68 -48.60 -11.95
CA ASP A 48 23.48 -48.64 -13.40
C ASP A 48 23.75 -47.25 -13.96
N ALA A 49 24.73 -47.19 -14.86
CA ALA A 49 25.12 -46.01 -15.59
C ALA A 49 24.10 -45.75 -16.70
N ALA A 50 23.19 -44.80 -16.47
CA ALA A 50 22.36 -44.22 -17.51
C ALA A 50 22.92 -42.82 -17.86
N VAL A 51 23.16 -42.61 -19.15
CA VAL A 51 23.55 -41.33 -19.74
C VAL A 51 22.40 -40.34 -19.49
N VAL A 52 22.63 -39.34 -18.64
CA VAL A 52 21.67 -38.27 -18.36
C VAL A 52 21.96 -37.12 -19.32
N GLU A 53 21.12 -36.97 -20.34
CA GLU A 53 21.03 -35.73 -21.12
C GLU A 53 20.56 -34.58 -20.20
N PRO A 54 21.05 -33.35 -20.38
CA PRO A 54 20.64 -32.22 -19.55
C PRO A 54 19.16 -31.92 -19.77
N PRO A 55 18.36 -31.65 -18.72
CA PRO A 55 16.96 -31.29 -18.90
C PRO A 55 16.88 -29.96 -19.66
N ALA A 56 16.18 -29.98 -20.79
CA ALA A 56 15.78 -28.80 -21.52
C ALA A 56 15.09 -27.83 -20.55
N ALA A 57 15.51 -26.56 -20.60
CA ALA A 57 14.94 -25.49 -19.80
C ALA A 57 13.41 -25.50 -19.94
N THR A 58 12.71 -25.71 -18.83
CA THR A 58 11.27 -25.61 -18.74
C THR A 58 10.86 -24.19 -19.14
N PRO A 59 10.08 -23.97 -20.21
CA PRO A 59 9.59 -22.65 -20.51
C PRO A 59 8.55 -22.26 -19.46
N THR A 60 8.84 -21.17 -18.73
CA THR A 60 7.93 -20.47 -17.84
C THR A 60 6.64 -20.10 -18.59
N PRO A 61 5.43 -20.41 -18.08
CA PRO A 61 4.21 -19.96 -18.73
C PRO A 61 3.93 -18.51 -18.35
N GLN A 62 4.63 -17.56 -18.99
CA GLN A 62 4.08 -16.20 -19.18
C GLN A 62 3.17 -16.26 -20.40
N GLN A 63 1.92 -16.68 -20.22
CA GLN A 63 0.89 -16.46 -21.23
C GLN A 63 0.51 -14.98 -21.22
N GLN A 64 1.32 -14.15 -21.89
CA GLN A 64 0.87 -12.83 -22.33
C GLN A 64 -0.21 -13.06 -23.38
N HIS A 65 -1.44 -12.71 -23.05
CA HIS A 65 -2.52 -12.59 -24.03
C HIS A 65 -2.12 -11.46 -24.99
N GLN A 66 -1.43 -11.81 -26.08
CA GLN A 66 -1.03 -10.86 -27.12
C GLN A 66 -2.28 -10.48 -27.93
N GLY A 67 -3.08 -9.58 -27.37
CA GLY A 67 -4.06 -8.82 -28.15
C GLY A 67 -3.35 -7.94 -29.18
N ASP A 68 -4.09 -7.52 -30.21
CA ASP A 68 -3.59 -6.58 -31.22
C ASP A 68 -2.95 -5.35 -30.52
N PRO A 69 -1.67 -5.02 -30.81
CA PRO A 69 -0.97 -3.87 -30.22
C PRO A 69 -1.75 -2.55 -30.33
N ALA A 70 -2.52 -2.35 -31.39
CA ALA A 70 -3.36 -1.17 -31.55
C ALA A 70 -4.54 -1.15 -30.55
N SER A 71 -5.15 -2.31 -30.30
CA SER A 71 -6.22 -2.46 -29.30
C SER A 71 -5.71 -2.22 -27.87
N LEU A 72 -4.49 -2.68 -27.56
CA LEU A 72 -3.84 -2.48 -26.27
C LEU A 72 -3.42 -1.02 -26.05
N ALA A 73 -2.93 -0.34 -27.08
CA ALA A 73 -2.63 1.08 -27.02
C ALA A 73 -3.90 1.93 -26.81
N ALA A 74 -5.03 1.54 -27.41
CA ALA A 74 -6.31 2.20 -27.21
C ALA A 74 -6.83 2.02 -25.77
N SER A 75 -6.72 0.82 -25.19
CA SER A 75 -7.20 0.54 -23.82
C SER A 75 -6.41 1.27 -22.73
N ARG A 76 -5.23 1.81 -23.07
CA ARG A 76 -4.36 2.60 -22.18
C ARG A 76 -4.68 4.09 -22.15
N ARG A 77 -5.52 4.59 -23.07
CA ARG A 77 -5.86 6.01 -23.16
C ARG A 77 -6.66 6.46 -21.94
N TYR A 78 -6.20 7.53 -21.31
CA TYR A 78 -6.88 8.14 -20.17
C TYR A 78 -6.43 9.58 -20.00
N LEU A 79 -7.39 10.50 -19.95
CA LEU A 79 -7.12 11.91 -19.71
C LEU A 79 -6.90 12.14 -18.21
N SER A 80 -5.65 12.37 -17.80
CA SER A 80 -5.28 12.62 -16.41
C SER A 80 -4.80 14.05 -16.18
N LEU A 81 -4.99 14.57 -14.97
CA LEU A 81 -4.36 15.81 -14.51
C LEU A 81 -2.96 15.57 -13.94
N LEU A 82 -2.59 14.30 -13.71
CA LEU A 82 -1.24 13.91 -13.35
C LEU A 82 -0.52 13.39 -14.62
N PRO A 83 0.81 13.51 -14.71
CA PRO A 83 1.58 12.95 -15.81
C PRO A 83 1.77 11.41 -15.69
N PRO A 84 1.79 10.66 -16.81
CA PRO A 84 1.45 11.10 -18.18
C PRO A 84 -0.05 11.40 -18.35
N PHE A 85 -0.34 12.40 -19.20
CA PHE A 85 -1.68 13.00 -19.30
C PHE A 85 -2.67 12.29 -20.24
N LEU A 86 -2.18 11.47 -21.18
CA LEU A 86 -3.02 10.91 -22.26
C LEU A 86 -3.13 9.38 -22.26
N GLY A 87 -2.22 8.68 -21.59
CA GLY A 87 -2.28 7.24 -21.51
C GLY A 87 -1.24 6.64 -20.57
N ARG A 88 -1.61 5.50 -19.98
CA ARG A 88 -0.85 4.79 -18.94
C ARG A 88 -0.96 3.30 -19.19
N ALA A 89 0.18 2.64 -19.33
CA ALA A 89 0.23 1.18 -19.26
C ALA A 89 0.09 0.75 -17.81
N THR A 90 -0.64 -0.35 -17.59
CA THR A 90 -0.83 -0.96 -16.28
C THR A 90 -0.12 -2.30 -16.23
N ASP A 91 0.87 -2.42 -15.34
CA ASP A 91 1.51 -3.68 -15.02
C ASP A 91 0.75 -4.36 -13.87
N LEU A 92 0.44 -5.64 -14.01
CA LEU A 92 -0.18 -6.45 -12.97
C LEU A 92 0.86 -7.43 -12.39
N GLU A 93 1.09 -7.35 -11.09
CA GLU A 93 1.96 -8.24 -10.33
C GLU A 93 1.14 -8.95 -9.25
N GLU A 94 1.31 -10.28 -9.13
CA GLU A 94 0.74 -11.05 -8.04
C GLU A 94 1.73 -11.13 -6.87
N LEU A 95 1.39 -10.47 -5.75
CA LEU A 95 2.23 -10.40 -4.55
C LEU A 95 2.02 -11.62 -3.64
N SER A 96 0.80 -12.15 -3.60
CA SER A 96 0.43 -13.41 -2.96
C SER A 96 -0.55 -14.17 -3.86
N PRO A 97 -0.29 -15.45 -4.16
CA PRO A 97 -1.12 -16.27 -5.04
C PRO A 97 -2.61 -16.18 -4.71
N GLY A 98 -3.42 -15.78 -5.70
CA GLY A 98 -4.88 -15.74 -5.66
C GLY A 98 -5.48 -14.74 -4.68
N ARG A 99 -4.68 -13.90 -4.01
CA ARG A 99 -5.14 -13.13 -2.84
C ARG A 99 -4.63 -11.69 -2.73
N LEU A 100 -3.45 -11.36 -3.26
CA LEU A 100 -2.92 -10.00 -3.19
C LEU A 100 -2.21 -9.65 -4.50
N TRP A 101 -2.57 -8.51 -5.08
CA TRP A 101 -2.01 -8.03 -6.34
C TRP A 101 -1.62 -6.56 -6.23
N ALA A 102 -0.65 -6.16 -7.05
CA ALA A 102 -0.28 -4.79 -7.31
C ALA A 102 -0.55 -4.47 -8.78
N LEU A 103 -1.35 -3.44 -9.03
CA LEU A 103 -1.46 -2.82 -10.35
C LEU A 103 -0.65 -1.53 -10.32
N THR A 104 0.29 -1.39 -11.24
CA THR A 104 1.24 -0.27 -11.27
C THR A 104 1.13 0.50 -12.57
N GLN A 105 1.08 1.82 -12.47
CA GLN A 105 1.11 2.74 -13.62
C GLN A 105 2.30 3.70 -13.52
N PRO A 106 2.79 4.21 -14.65
CA PRO A 106 3.82 5.24 -14.64
C PRO A 106 3.29 6.51 -13.97
N LEU A 107 4.10 7.17 -13.15
CA LEU A 107 3.85 8.51 -12.61
C LEU A 107 5.15 9.31 -12.79
N LYS A 108 5.17 10.16 -13.81
CA LYS A 108 6.41 10.79 -14.30
C LYS A 108 6.54 12.20 -13.75
N LEU A 109 7.50 12.44 -12.87
CA LEU A 109 7.80 13.80 -12.38
C LEU A 109 8.66 14.52 -13.45
N ASP A 110 8.05 15.50 -14.15
CA ASP A 110 8.66 16.39 -15.14
C ASP A 110 9.38 15.74 -16.36
N TRP A 111 9.86 16.59 -17.28
CA TRP A 111 10.52 16.29 -18.56
C TRP A 111 11.75 15.35 -18.49
N GLN A 112 12.24 14.99 -17.30
CA GLN A 112 13.47 14.23 -17.10
C GLN A 112 13.28 12.70 -17.02
N ALA A 113 12.12 12.20 -17.47
CA ALA A 113 11.83 10.75 -17.51
C ALA A 113 11.92 10.05 -16.14
N PHE A 114 11.76 10.78 -15.04
CA PHE A 114 11.79 10.23 -13.69
C PHE A 114 10.44 9.61 -13.34
N ASP A 115 10.33 8.30 -13.52
CA ASP A 115 9.10 7.54 -13.27
C ASP A 115 9.08 6.97 -11.85
N ILE A 116 8.37 7.63 -10.94
CA ILE A 116 8.24 7.13 -9.57
C ILE A 116 7.29 5.95 -9.46
N ARG A 117 6.53 5.63 -10.52
CA ARG A 117 5.43 4.66 -10.53
C ARG A 117 4.38 4.92 -9.42
N LEU A 118 3.14 4.60 -9.71
CA LEU A 118 2.05 4.65 -8.73
C LEU A 118 1.39 3.27 -8.69
N ARG A 119 1.22 2.75 -7.48
CA ARG A 119 0.72 1.41 -7.23
C ARG A 119 -0.62 1.46 -6.52
N MET A 120 -1.55 0.70 -7.07
CA MET A 120 -2.79 0.30 -6.44
C MET A 120 -2.66 -1.14 -5.97
N VAL A 121 -2.97 -1.39 -4.70
CA VAL A 121 -2.97 -2.76 -4.15
C VAL A 121 -4.40 -3.27 -4.12
N VAL A 122 -4.58 -4.52 -4.53
CA VAL A 122 -5.87 -5.22 -4.54
C VAL A 122 -5.75 -6.44 -3.65
N ALA A 123 -6.60 -6.53 -2.63
CA ALA A 123 -6.66 -7.65 -1.70
C ALA A 123 -8.01 -8.37 -1.81
N ARG A 124 -7.96 -9.69 -1.92
CA ARG A 124 -9.16 -10.53 -1.84
C ARG A 124 -9.62 -10.65 -0.39
N LEU A 125 -10.89 -10.35 -0.15
CA LEU A 125 -11.54 -10.51 1.14
C LEU A 125 -12.13 -11.94 1.30
N PRO A 126 -12.44 -12.38 2.53
CA PRO A 126 -12.96 -13.73 2.78
C PRO A 126 -14.27 -14.07 2.06
N ASP A 127 -15.09 -13.05 1.75
CA ASP A 127 -16.34 -13.19 1.00
C ASP A 127 -16.15 -13.29 -0.53
N GLY A 128 -14.88 -13.26 -0.98
CA GLY A 128 -14.51 -13.29 -2.40
C GLY A 128 -14.53 -11.93 -3.09
N ASN A 129 -15.02 -10.87 -2.43
CA ASN A 129 -14.94 -9.51 -2.95
C ASN A 129 -13.53 -8.93 -2.77
N MET A 130 -13.34 -7.70 -3.26
CA MET A 130 -12.03 -7.05 -3.27
C MET A 130 -12.03 -5.72 -2.52
N LEU A 131 -10.95 -5.52 -1.77
CA LEU A 131 -10.49 -4.25 -1.23
C LEU A 131 -9.41 -3.69 -2.15
N VAL A 132 -9.52 -2.41 -2.49
CA VAL A 132 -8.53 -1.66 -3.26
C VAL A 132 -7.92 -0.57 -2.38
N VAL A 133 -6.61 -0.37 -2.44
CA VAL A 133 -5.88 0.68 -1.70
C VAL A 133 -5.06 1.52 -2.66
N SER A 134 -5.12 2.85 -2.51
CA SER A 134 -4.38 3.82 -3.34
C SER A 134 -4.72 3.69 -4.84
N PRO A 135 -5.95 4.02 -5.25
CA PRO A 135 -6.41 3.81 -6.62
C PRO A 135 -5.54 4.51 -7.68
N ILE A 136 -5.25 3.79 -8.76
CA ILE A 136 -4.60 4.31 -9.99
C ILE A 136 -5.65 4.72 -11.03
N ALA A 137 -5.21 5.29 -12.16
CA ALA A 137 -6.14 5.68 -13.23
C ALA A 137 -6.90 4.45 -13.75
N PRO A 138 -8.25 4.47 -13.77
CA PRO A 138 -9.06 3.37 -14.27
C PRO A 138 -9.07 3.37 -15.80
N THR A 139 -7.92 3.12 -16.42
CA THR A 139 -7.81 2.83 -17.85
C THR A 139 -8.63 1.58 -18.17
N GLN A 140 -9.04 1.41 -19.43
CA GLN A 140 -9.75 0.18 -19.83
C GLN A 140 -8.86 -1.06 -19.59
N GLU A 141 -7.54 -0.95 -19.79
CA GLU A 141 -6.58 -1.99 -19.44
C GLU A 141 -6.62 -2.33 -17.93
N ALA A 142 -6.55 -1.32 -17.05
CA ALA A 142 -6.59 -1.53 -15.60
C ALA A 142 -7.92 -2.14 -15.13
N LEU A 143 -9.05 -1.67 -15.67
CA LEU A 143 -10.37 -2.21 -15.34
C LEU A 143 -10.54 -3.66 -15.83
N ALA A 144 -10.02 -3.99 -17.01
CA ALA A 144 -10.03 -5.35 -17.53
C ALA A 144 -9.16 -6.28 -16.68
N GLN A 145 -7.96 -5.85 -16.29
CA GLN A 145 -7.09 -6.59 -15.37
C GLN A 145 -7.76 -6.81 -14.01
N LEU A 146 -8.39 -5.78 -13.42
CA LEU A 146 -9.19 -5.91 -12.20
C LEU A 146 -10.32 -6.95 -12.35
N ALA A 147 -11.05 -6.91 -13.47
CA ALA A 147 -12.13 -7.86 -13.72
C ALA A 147 -11.63 -9.31 -13.81
N GLN A 148 -10.42 -9.53 -14.36
CA GLN A 148 -9.78 -10.85 -14.45
C GLN A 148 -9.42 -11.43 -13.09
N LEU A 149 -9.15 -10.59 -12.08
CA LEU A 149 -8.89 -11.08 -10.73
C LEU A 149 -10.13 -11.78 -10.14
N GLY A 150 -11.34 -11.38 -10.54
CA GLY A 150 -12.60 -11.95 -10.08
C GLY A 150 -13.02 -11.47 -8.68
N GLY A 151 -14.33 -11.38 -8.48
CA GLY A 151 -14.96 -10.69 -7.33
C GLY A 151 -15.31 -9.24 -7.64
N ALA A 152 -16.19 -8.62 -6.85
CA ALA A 152 -16.52 -7.20 -7.01
C ALA A 152 -15.62 -6.33 -6.13
N VAL A 153 -15.19 -5.16 -6.61
CA VAL A 153 -14.58 -4.14 -5.75
C VAL A 153 -15.67 -3.59 -4.82
N ARG A 154 -15.57 -3.89 -3.53
CA ARG A 154 -16.54 -3.44 -2.51
C ARG A 154 -16.00 -2.34 -1.62
N HIS A 155 -14.68 -2.20 -1.55
CA HIS A 155 -14.04 -1.19 -0.71
C HIS A 155 -12.87 -0.53 -1.44
N VAL A 156 -12.80 0.79 -1.39
CA VAL A 156 -11.70 1.59 -1.93
C VAL A 156 -11.12 2.45 -0.81
N VAL A 157 -9.85 2.29 -0.50
CA VAL A 157 -9.13 3.08 0.50
C VAL A 157 -8.32 4.18 -0.18
N LEU A 158 -8.52 5.40 0.29
CA LEU A 158 -7.76 6.61 -0.05
C LEU A 158 -6.82 6.92 1.12
N PRO A 159 -5.59 6.39 1.12
CA PRO A 159 -4.76 6.29 2.32
C PRO A 159 -3.97 7.56 2.65
N SER A 160 -3.99 8.59 1.80
CA SER A 160 -3.17 9.78 1.99
C SER A 160 -3.92 11.03 1.55
N SER A 161 -3.54 12.18 2.12
CA SER A 161 -3.93 13.49 1.63
C SER A 161 -3.26 13.85 0.31
N SER A 162 -2.14 13.22 -0.06
CA SER A 162 -1.44 13.57 -1.30
C SER A 162 -2.26 13.17 -2.54
N PRO A 163 -2.39 14.07 -3.54
CA PRO A 163 -3.29 13.91 -4.68
C PRO A 163 -3.21 12.55 -5.38
N GLU A 164 -2.02 12.06 -5.68
CA GLU A 164 -1.78 10.81 -6.41
C GLU A 164 -2.45 9.58 -5.77
N HIS A 165 -2.71 9.59 -4.46
CA HIS A 165 -3.29 8.46 -3.72
C HIS A 165 -4.81 8.51 -3.58
N TRP A 166 -5.46 9.60 -4.01
CA TRP A 166 -6.92 9.72 -3.95
C TRP A 166 -7.55 10.24 -5.23
N PHE A 167 -6.77 10.89 -6.10
CA PHE A 167 -7.26 11.56 -7.31
C PHE A 167 -8.08 10.62 -8.19
N TYR A 168 -7.66 9.37 -8.38
CA TYR A 168 -8.42 8.44 -9.23
C TYR A 168 -9.59 7.75 -8.52
N GLY A 169 -9.76 7.98 -7.21
CA GLY A 169 -10.83 7.41 -6.40
C GLY A 169 -12.22 7.65 -6.98
N PRO A 170 -12.63 8.90 -7.28
CA PRO A 170 -13.92 9.18 -7.89
C PRO A 170 -14.20 8.41 -9.19
N ALA A 171 -13.23 8.40 -10.11
CA ALA A 171 -13.39 7.72 -11.39
C ALA A 171 -13.46 6.20 -11.23
N LEU A 172 -12.63 5.62 -10.36
CA LEU A 172 -12.68 4.18 -10.06
C LEU A 172 -14.03 3.81 -9.43
N CYS A 173 -14.52 4.62 -8.49
CA CYS A 173 -15.80 4.39 -7.82
C CYS A 173 -17.02 4.64 -8.71
N ALA A 174 -16.84 5.26 -9.89
CA ALA A 174 -17.89 5.32 -10.91
C ALA A 174 -17.99 4.00 -11.70
N ALA A 175 -16.86 3.30 -11.90
CA ALA A 175 -16.84 1.94 -12.46
C ALA A 175 -17.37 0.88 -11.47
N PHE A 176 -17.26 1.15 -10.16
CA PHE A 176 -17.75 0.29 -9.07
C PHE A 176 -18.72 1.06 -8.16
N PRO A 177 -19.98 1.27 -8.59
CA PRO A 177 -20.94 2.13 -7.88
C PRO A 177 -21.30 1.64 -6.47
N ASP A 178 -21.21 0.33 -6.24
CA ASP A 178 -21.48 -0.27 -4.93
C ASP A 178 -20.29 -0.23 -3.97
N ALA A 179 -19.13 0.28 -4.39
CA ALA A 179 -17.96 0.35 -3.53
C ALA A 179 -18.14 1.43 -2.45
N ALA A 180 -17.87 1.05 -1.20
CA ALA A 180 -17.68 1.99 -0.10
C ALA A 180 -16.28 2.61 -0.18
N VAL A 181 -16.17 3.90 0.14
CA VAL A 181 -14.90 4.62 0.08
C VAL A 181 -14.42 4.93 1.49
N TRP A 182 -13.16 4.66 1.78
CA TRP A 182 -12.54 4.85 3.08
C TRP A 182 -11.40 5.86 2.95
N ALA A 183 -11.60 7.07 3.44
CA ALA A 183 -10.66 8.17 3.32
C ALA A 183 -9.97 8.47 4.65
N VAL A 184 -8.73 8.96 4.61
CA VAL A 184 -8.10 9.53 5.80
C VAL A 184 -8.89 10.73 6.36
N PRO A 185 -8.84 10.97 7.68
CA PRO A 185 -9.45 12.16 8.28
C PRO A 185 -8.95 13.44 7.60
N GLY A 186 -9.81 14.46 7.45
CA GLY A 186 -9.40 15.74 6.86
C GLY A 186 -9.49 15.79 5.32
N LEU A 187 -9.46 14.64 4.63
CA LEU A 187 -9.48 14.60 3.17
C LEU A 187 -10.76 15.22 2.61
N LEU A 188 -11.94 14.82 3.11
CA LEU A 188 -13.22 15.29 2.59
C LEU A 188 -13.48 16.78 2.89
N GLU A 189 -12.86 17.32 3.93
CA GLU A 189 -12.89 18.75 4.24
C GLU A 189 -11.99 19.58 3.31
N GLY A 190 -11.14 18.95 2.49
CA GLY A 190 -10.17 19.64 1.63
C GLY A 190 -9.10 20.39 2.42
N LYS A 191 -8.90 20.06 3.71
CA LYS A 191 -7.93 20.74 4.57
C LYS A 191 -6.52 20.45 4.06
N GLY A 192 -5.77 21.52 3.76
CA GLY A 192 -4.37 21.43 3.37
C GLY A 192 -4.12 21.10 1.88
N LEU A 193 -5.16 21.04 1.04
CA LEU A 193 -5.00 20.69 -0.38
C LEU A 193 -5.12 21.93 -1.27
N PRO A 194 -4.06 22.34 -2.00
CA PRO A 194 -4.13 23.40 -3.01
C PRO A 194 -4.75 22.85 -4.31
N PHE A 195 -5.89 22.15 -4.21
CA PHE A 195 -6.60 21.60 -5.36
C PHE A 195 -7.89 22.40 -5.61
N PRO A 196 -7.90 23.34 -6.57
CA PRO A 196 -9.11 24.06 -6.94
C PRO A 196 -10.24 23.08 -7.26
N PHE A 197 -11.47 23.41 -6.88
CA PHE A 197 -12.65 22.59 -7.18
C PHE A 197 -12.65 21.19 -6.54
N PHE A 198 -11.82 20.94 -5.52
CA PHE A 198 -11.80 19.68 -4.77
C PHE A 198 -13.19 19.17 -4.39
N GLN A 199 -14.04 20.05 -3.84
CA GLN A 199 -15.39 19.69 -3.42
C GLN A 199 -16.27 19.26 -4.60
N GLN A 200 -16.10 19.85 -5.79
CA GLN A 200 -16.82 19.43 -7.00
C GLN A 200 -16.31 18.08 -7.49
N TYR A 201 -14.99 17.89 -7.49
CA TYR A 201 -14.35 16.66 -7.93
C TYR A 201 -14.75 15.45 -7.06
N MET A 202 -14.75 15.63 -5.73
CA MET A 202 -15.13 14.58 -4.78
C MET A 202 -16.65 14.49 -4.55
N GLY A 203 -17.44 15.42 -5.10
CA GLY A 203 -18.87 15.57 -4.79
C GLY A 203 -19.68 14.30 -5.02
N GLY A 204 -19.41 13.58 -6.11
CA GLY A 204 -20.12 12.34 -6.46
C GLY A 204 -19.78 11.13 -5.59
N VAL A 205 -18.64 11.14 -4.89
CA VAL A 205 -18.23 10.04 -3.99
C VAL A 205 -18.39 10.37 -2.51
N LYS A 206 -18.41 11.66 -2.15
CA LYS A 206 -18.52 12.12 -0.76
C LYS A 206 -19.64 11.45 0.04
N PRO A 207 -20.86 11.21 -0.50
CA PRO A 207 -21.91 10.51 0.26
C PRO A 207 -21.60 9.05 0.62
N ARG A 208 -20.66 8.42 -0.09
CA ARG A 208 -20.20 7.04 0.13
C ARG A 208 -18.92 6.97 0.96
N CYS A 209 -18.30 8.11 1.26
CA CYS A 209 -17.06 8.15 2.00
C CYS A 209 -17.30 7.96 3.50
N ARG A 210 -16.48 7.09 4.07
CA ARG A 210 -16.28 6.86 5.49
C ARG A 210 -14.87 7.31 5.86
N VAL A 211 -14.67 7.66 7.13
CA VAL A 211 -13.39 8.15 7.64
C VAL A 211 -12.63 7.02 8.33
N LEU A 212 -11.45 6.68 7.81
CA LEU A 212 -10.57 5.66 8.39
C LEU A 212 -10.15 6.02 9.82
N GLY A 213 -10.17 5.03 10.71
CA GLY A 213 -9.85 5.20 12.13
C GLY A 213 -10.89 5.96 12.95
N VAL A 214 -11.98 6.43 12.33
CA VAL A 214 -13.07 7.16 13.00
C VAL A 214 -14.39 6.41 12.85
N ASP A 215 -14.80 6.12 11.61
CA ASP A 215 -16.00 5.34 11.35
C ASP A 215 -15.73 3.85 11.60
N PRO A 216 -16.72 3.11 12.14
CA PRO A 216 -16.58 1.68 12.38
C PRO A 216 -16.44 0.92 11.06
N LEU A 217 -15.47 0.00 11.01
CA LEU A 217 -15.34 -0.92 9.88
C LEU A 217 -16.51 -1.93 9.89
N PRO A 218 -17.10 -2.24 8.72
CA PRO A 218 -18.11 -3.27 8.60
C PRO A 218 -17.47 -4.64 8.83
N ALA A 219 -18.31 -5.65 9.11
CA ALA A 219 -17.86 -6.96 9.57
C ALA A 219 -16.85 -7.63 8.62
N GLU A 220 -17.05 -7.46 7.31
CA GLU A 220 -16.18 -7.99 6.25
C GLU A 220 -14.77 -7.38 6.23
N LEU A 221 -14.56 -6.21 6.84
CA LEU A 221 -13.25 -5.57 6.97
C LEU A 221 -12.60 -5.79 8.34
N GLN A 222 -13.37 -6.18 9.36
CA GLN A 222 -12.84 -6.40 10.70
C GLN A 222 -11.82 -7.55 10.71
N GLY A 223 -10.61 -7.26 11.18
CA GLY A 223 -9.47 -8.21 11.16
C GLY A 223 -8.86 -8.46 9.79
N GLN A 224 -9.41 -7.86 8.72
CA GLN A 224 -8.85 -7.90 7.36
C GLN A 224 -7.94 -6.70 7.11
N ILE A 225 -8.28 -5.56 7.71
CA ILE A 225 -7.54 -4.32 7.61
C ILE A 225 -7.35 -3.72 9.01
N GLU A 226 -6.13 -3.26 9.27
CA GLU A 226 -5.80 -2.39 10.39
C GLU A 226 -5.18 -1.10 9.84
N THR A 227 -5.41 0.03 10.50
CA THR A 227 -4.87 1.31 10.04
C THR A 227 -4.28 2.10 11.19
N GLU A 228 -3.11 2.69 10.98
CA GLU A 228 -2.52 3.67 11.89
C GLU A 228 -2.37 4.99 11.14
N VAL A 229 -3.02 6.06 11.64
CA VAL A 229 -3.10 7.35 10.95
C VAL A 229 -2.05 8.32 11.50
N LEU A 230 -1.12 8.75 10.65
CA LEU A 230 -0.24 9.88 10.91
C LEU A 230 -1.00 11.16 10.55
N THR A 231 -1.23 12.03 11.53
CA THR A 231 -1.83 13.35 11.32
C THR A 231 -0.81 14.44 11.61
N ALA A 232 -0.48 15.24 10.60
CA ALA A 232 0.35 16.43 10.71
C ALA A 232 -0.33 17.64 10.03
N PRO A 233 0.06 18.89 10.35
CA PRO A 233 -0.64 20.10 9.89
C PRO A 233 -0.84 20.23 8.37
N PHE A 234 0.00 19.59 7.55
CA PHE A 234 -0.05 19.66 6.09
C PHE A 234 0.02 18.29 5.41
N PHE A 235 -0.12 17.21 6.17
CA PHE A 235 0.05 15.86 5.67
C PHE A 235 -0.69 14.87 6.55
N ILE A 236 -1.50 14.02 5.93
CA ILE A 236 -2.20 12.94 6.62
C ILE A 236 -2.01 11.68 5.80
N GLU A 237 -1.60 10.60 6.44
CA GLU A 237 -1.47 9.29 5.82
C GLU A 237 -1.90 8.20 6.80
N ALA A 238 -2.60 7.19 6.30
CA ALA A 238 -2.83 5.94 6.98
C ALA A 238 -1.85 4.88 6.46
N ALA A 239 -1.02 4.34 7.36
CA ALA A 239 -0.43 3.03 7.13
C ALA A 239 -1.56 1.99 7.13
N VAL A 240 -1.65 1.20 6.07
CA VAL A 240 -2.67 0.16 5.95
C VAL A 240 -2.01 -1.19 6.12
N ILE A 241 -2.38 -1.92 7.16
CA ILE A 241 -1.90 -3.28 7.42
C ILE A 241 -2.97 -4.25 6.95
N LEU A 242 -2.54 -5.28 6.24
CA LEU A 242 -3.37 -6.39 5.78
C LEU A 242 -2.90 -7.67 6.49
N PRO A 243 -3.41 -7.97 7.70
CA PRO A 243 -2.89 -9.04 8.56
C PRO A 243 -2.86 -10.41 7.87
N GLN A 244 -3.92 -10.74 7.11
CA GLN A 244 -4.02 -12.03 6.42
C GLN A 244 -3.00 -12.21 5.28
N HIS A 245 -2.37 -11.11 4.86
CA HIS A 245 -1.42 -11.07 3.76
C HIS A 245 0.01 -10.77 4.21
N GLY A 246 0.25 -10.52 5.51
CA GLY A 246 1.58 -10.20 6.00
C GLY A 246 2.13 -8.87 5.50
N ALA A 247 1.25 -7.95 5.06
CA ALA A 247 1.65 -6.77 4.30
C ALA A 247 1.33 -5.45 5.03
N LEU A 248 2.28 -4.53 4.99
CA LEU A 248 2.14 -3.12 5.36
C LEU A 248 2.19 -2.27 4.08
N LEU A 249 1.13 -1.52 3.82
CA LEU A 249 1.03 -0.62 2.68
C LEU A 249 1.29 0.80 3.16
N LEU A 250 2.20 1.49 2.47
CA LEU A 250 2.57 2.89 2.74
C LEU A 250 2.36 3.72 1.48
N ALA A 251 1.90 4.95 1.63
CA ALA A 251 1.79 5.92 0.55
C ALA A 251 3.12 6.70 0.42
N ASP A 252 3.17 7.96 0.86
CA ASP A 252 4.35 8.81 0.76
C ASP A 252 5.33 8.62 1.93
N THR A 253 4.89 8.01 3.03
CA THR A 253 5.78 7.66 4.15
C THR A 253 6.70 6.49 3.83
N GLY A 254 6.48 5.78 2.71
CA GLY A 254 7.33 4.71 2.25
C GLY A 254 7.69 4.84 0.77
N PHE A 255 8.97 5.00 0.48
CA PHE A 255 9.49 5.11 -0.87
C PHE A 255 10.83 4.35 -0.98
N CYS A 256 11.03 3.60 -2.06
CA CYS A 256 12.27 2.85 -2.29
C CYS A 256 12.63 2.82 -3.77
N MET A 257 13.87 3.18 -4.11
CA MET A 257 14.43 3.08 -5.45
C MET A 257 15.59 2.10 -5.42
N SER A 258 15.36 0.86 -5.83
CA SER A 258 16.45 -0.12 -5.95
C SER A 258 17.32 0.17 -7.17
N ALA A 259 18.62 -0.11 -7.05
CA ALA A 259 19.54 -0.09 -8.16
C ALA A 259 19.15 -1.09 -9.26
N ALA A 260 18.48 -2.19 -8.91
CA ALA A 260 18.01 -3.18 -9.86
C ALA A 260 16.99 -2.59 -10.85
N GLU A 261 16.06 -1.77 -10.37
CA GLU A 261 15.04 -1.17 -11.22
C GLU A 261 15.44 0.21 -11.75
N TYR A 262 16.11 1.01 -10.92
CA TYR A 262 16.39 2.43 -11.17
C TYR A 262 17.86 2.73 -11.47
N GLY A 263 18.73 1.71 -11.59
CA GLY A 263 20.15 1.87 -11.90
C GLY A 263 20.45 2.51 -13.26
N HIS A 264 19.44 2.55 -14.15
CA HIS A 264 19.51 3.22 -15.44
C HIS A 264 19.43 4.76 -15.35
N LEU A 265 19.08 5.31 -14.19
CA LEU A 265 18.99 6.76 -13.98
C LEU A 265 20.39 7.41 -14.00
N GLY A 266 20.44 8.67 -14.44
CA GLY A 266 21.69 9.45 -14.42
C GLY A 266 22.26 9.63 -13.00
N ALA A 267 23.58 9.71 -12.89
CA ALA A 267 24.30 9.78 -11.61
C ALA A 267 23.81 10.92 -10.69
N GLY A 268 23.34 12.04 -11.25
CA GLY A 268 22.74 13.14 -10.49
C GLY A 268 21.45 12.74 -9.75
N ASN A 269 20.57 12.00 -10.42
CA ASN A 269 19.32 11.50 -9.85
C ASN A 269 19.59 10.44 -8.78
N ILE A 270 20.54 9.53 -9.04
CA ILE A 270 20.98 8.54 -8.05
C ILE A 270 21.53 9.24 -6.80
N LYS A 271 22.37 10.28 -6.98
CA LYS A 271 22.91 11.08 -5.86
C LYS A 271 21.79 11.78 -5.09
N ALA A 272 20.78 12.32 -5.76
CA ALA A 272 19.63 12.93 -5.12
C ALA A 272 18.82 11.92 -4.30
N ALA A 273 18.52 10.74 -4.86
CA ALA A 273 17.81 9.66 -4.16
C ALA A 273 18.58 9.17 -2.92
N LYS A 274 19.91 9.04 -3.01
CA LYS A 274 20.78 8.74 -1.85
C LYS A 274 20.70 9.81 -0.77
N LYS A 275 20.69 11.09 -1.15
CA LYS A 275 20.60 12.22 -0.21
C LYS A 275 19.25 12.27 0.50
N VAL A 276 18.16 11.97 -0.20
CA VAL A 276 16.80 11.87 0.39
C VAL A 276 16.67 10.63 1.27
N GLY A 277 17.50 9.59 1.03
CA GLY A 277 17.52 8.37 1.84
C GLY A 277 16.57 7.29 1.34
N VAL A 278 16.29 7.26 0.04
CA VAL A 278 15.35 6.31 -0.59
C VAL A 278 16.02 5.38 -1.61
N TRP A 279 17.35 5.49 -1.81
CA TRP A 279 18.09 4.65 -2.75
C TRP A 279 18.57 3.36 -2.09
N ASP A 280 18.21 2.20 -2.65
CA ASP A 280 18.48 0.85 -2.12
C ASP A 280 18.01 0.65 -0.66
N ARG A 281 17.02 1.43 -0.22
CA ARG A 281 16.41 1.32 1.10
C ARG A 281 15.03 1.97 1.11
N LEU A 282 14.19 1.56 2.06
CA LEU A 282 12.98 2.28 2.41
C LEU A 282 13.34 3.61 3.09
N GLY A 283 12.67 4.69 2.68
CA GLY A 283 12.76 6.01 3.29
C GLY A 283 11.45 6.80 3.09
N PRO A 284 11.14 7.78 3.97
CA PRO A 284 9.99 8.65 3.77
C PRO A 284 10.40 9.84 2.89
N ILE A 285 9.73 10.06 1.75
CA ILE A 285 9.90 11.31 0.98
C ILE A 285 9.33 12.52 1.72
N THR A 286 8.51 12.26 2.74
CA THR A 286 7.90 13.23 3.65
C THR A 286 8.72 13.50 4.90
N LYS A 287 10.05 13.31 4.89
CA LYS A 287 10.92 13.51 6.06
C LYS A 287 10.67 14.84 6.80
N VAL A 288 10.37 15.92 6.08
CA VAL A 288 10.03 17.23 6.67
C VAL A 288 8.82 17.20 7.62
N VAL A 289 7.86 16.29 7.40
CA VAL A 289 6.72 16.07 8.29
C VAL A 289 7.20 15.53 9.62
N PHE A 290 8.08 14.52 9.59
CA PHE A 290 8.66 13.89 10.76
C PHE A 290 9.60 14.83 11.53
N ASP A 291 10.33 15.71 10.83
CA ASP A 291 11.19 16.73 11.46
C ASP A 291 10.36 17.80 12.19
N LYS A 292 9.17 18.13 11.69
CA LYS A 292 8.26 19.12 12.33
C LYS A 292 7.36 18.51 13.40
N CYS A 293 7.03 17.23 13.28
CA CYS A 293 6.10 16.52 14.16
C CYS A 293 6.72 15.20 14.68
N PRO A 294 7.89 15.24 15.37
CA PRO A 294 8.64 14.04 15.71
C PRO A 294 7.94 13.17 16.76
N GLU A 295 7.16 13.76 17.68
CA GLU A 295 6.39 13.00 18.68
C GLU A 295 5.27 12.19 18.04
N GLN A 296 4.51 12.81 17.12
CA GLN A 296 3.48 12.14 16.34
C GLN A 296 4.09 11.06 15.45
N GLY A 297 5.25 11.35 14.84
CA GLY A 297 6.02 10.40 14.05
C GLY A 297 6.43 9.16 14.85
N ARG A 298 7.05 9.33 16.02
CA ARG A 298 7.44 8.21 16.89
C ARG A 298 6.24 7.38 17.33
N ALA A 299 5.17 8.03 17.80
CA ALA A 299 3.97 7.33 18.24
C ALA A 299 3.36 6.49 17.11
N TRP A 300 3.33 7.02 15.89
CA TRP A 300 2.85 6.30 14.71
C TRP A 300 3.75 5.12 14.32
N VAL A 301 5.08 5.31 14.31
CA VAL A 301 6.06 4.23 14.05
C VAL A 301 5.95 3.12 15.10
N ASP A 302 5.90 3.48 16.38
CA ASP A 302 5.79 2.53 17.49
C ASP A 302 4.48 1.72 17.41
N ALA A 303 3.36 2.38 17.07
CA ALA A 303 2.07 1.71 16.91
C ALA A 303 2.08 0.69 15.76
N ILE A 304 2.69 1.03 14.62
CA ILE A 304 2.82 0.11 13.47
C ILE A 304 3.73 -1.07 13.82
N LEU A 305 4.88 -0.80 14.46
CA LEU A 305 5.81 -1.83 14.92
C LEU A 305 5.19 -2.72 16.01
N ALA A 306 4.23 -2.25 16.79
CA ALA A 306 3.53 -3.08 17.76
C ALA A 306 2.70 -4.19 17.08
N ARG A 307 2.20 -3.96 15.86
CA ARG A 307 1.45 -4.97 15.08
C ARG A 307 2.42 -6.03 14.55
N GLN A 308 2.25 -7.30 14.93
CA GLN A 308 3.16 -8.40 14.54
C GLN A 308 2.73 -9.15 13.28
N THR A 309 1.63 -8.75 12.65
CA THR A 309 0.96 -9.48 11.56
C THR A 309 1.49 -9.14 10.17
N TRP A 310 2.65 -8.47 10.07
CA TRP A 310 3.24 -8.07 8.79
C TRP A 310 4.77 -8.14 8.84
N ASP A 311 5.36 -8.49 7.69
CA ASP A 311 6.81 -8.47 7.45
C ASP A 311 7.18 -8.19 5.97
N THR A 312 6.21 -7.73 5.18
CA THR A 312 6.46 -7.21 3.83
C THR A 312 5.93 -5.79 3.76
N VAL A 313 6.74 -4.85 3.28
CA VAL A 313 6.30 -3.48 3.01
C VAL A 313 6.03 -3.32 1.52
N VAL A 314 4.87 -2.76 1.17
CA VAL A 314 4.49 -2.44 -0.20
C VAL A 314 4.29 -0.92 -0.28
N PRO A 315 5.34 -0.14 -0.58
CA PRO A 315 5.18 1.28 -0.84
C PRO A 315 4.30 1.50 -2.07
N ALA A 316 3.59 2.64 -2.12
CA ALA A 316 2.78 3.02 -3.28
C ALA A 316 3.64 3.48 -4.47
N HIS A 317 4.92 3.76 -4.22
CA HIS A 317 5.87 4.24 -5.22
C HIS A 317 7.05 3.30 -5.40
N ALA A 318 7.57 3.31 -6.62
CA ALA A 318 8.82 2.72 -7.04
C ALA A 318 8.96 1.24 -6.66
N THR A 319 10.10 0.83 -6.13
CA THR A 319 10.42 -0.58 -5.87
C THR A 319 9.57 -1.16 -4.73
N ALA A 320 8.82 -2.20 -5.05
CA ALA A 320 8.08 -3.04 -4.11
C ALA A 320 7.97 -4.46 -4.69
N PRO A 321 7.67 -5.48 -3.87
CA PRO A 321 7.61 -5.45 -2.42
C PRO A 321 9.00 -5.39 -1.77
N ILE A 322 9.08 -4.87 -0.55
CA ILE A 322 10.27 -4.92 0.29
C ILE A 322 10.09 -6.06 1.30
N ARG A 323 10.92 -7.10 1.16
CA ARG A 323 11.00 -8.23 2.10
C ARG A 323 11.85 -7.86 3.32
N ASP A 324 11.72 -8.60 4.42
CA ASP A 324 12.27 -8.22 5.73
C ASP A 324 11.77 -6.83 6.15
N GLY A 325 10.46 -6.65 5.97
CA GLY A 325 9.79 -5.37 5.97
C GLY A 325 9.85 -4.69 7.33
N ARG A 326 9.83 -5.46 8.43
CA ARG A 326 9.91 -4.88 9.77
C ARG A 326 11.27 -4.22 10.03
N ALA A 327 12.35 -4.90 9.64
CA ALA A 327 13.70 -4.37 9.77
C ALA A 327 13.87 -3.12 8.89
N ALA A 328 13.42 -3.19 7.63
CA ALA A 328 13.46 -2.05 6.71
C ALA A 328 12.65 -0.85 7.21
N PHE A 329 11.44 -1.08 7.74
CA PHE A 329 10.58 -0.04 8.32
C PHE A 329 11.22 0.60 9.56
N LYS A 330 11.78 -0.20 10.47
CA LYS A 330 12.50 0.35 11.63
C LYS A 330 13.67 1.24 11.17
N ALA A 331 14.52 0.72 10.27
CA ALA A 331 15.67 1.46 9.75
C ALA A 331 15.28 2.74 8.99
N CYS A 332 14.11 2.74 8.33
CA CYS A 332 13.52 3.90 7.66
C CYS A 332 13.29 5.07 8.63
N PHE A 333 12.87 4.79 9.87
CA PHE A 333 12.49 5.80 10.86
C PHE A 333 13.45 5.97 12.05
N ASP A 334 14.60 5.28 12.06
CA ASP A 334 15.58 5.37 13.16
C ASP A 334 16.02 6.80 13.49
N PHE A 335 15.99 7.72 12.51
CA PHE A 335 16.32 9.14 12.72
C PHE A 335 15.39 9.87 13.72
N LEU A 336 14.20 9.33 14.01
CA LEU A 336 13.28 9.89 14.99
C LEU A 336 13.69 9.63 16.45
N TYR A 337 14.64 8.71 16.65
CA TYR A 337 15.07 8.22 17.96
C TYR A 337 16.55 8.55 18.26
N GLN A 338 17.18 9.37 17.42
CA GLN A 338 18.52 9.93 17.60
C GLN A 338 18.42 11.31 18.25
#